data_AF-A0A397J706-F1
#
_entry.id   AF-A0A397J706-F1
#
_cell.length_a   1.000
_cell.length_b   1.000
_cell.length_c   1.000
_cell.angle_alpha   90.00
_cell.angle_beta   90.00
_cell.angle_gamma   90.00
#
_symmetry.space_group_name_H-M   'P 1'
#
loop_
_entity.id
_entity.type
_entity.pdbx_description
1 polymer ?
#
loop_
_entity_poly.entity_id
_entity_poly.type
_entity_poly.pdbx_seq_one_letter_code
_entity_poly.pdbx_strand_id
1 'polypeptide(L)'
;MSSHASSPSPTSIMEERPTRKQDLDLKESHFEVFRREEISGRAFLKLIEEKFRSIGFKLGTAAVLTDFIEELTEQKNTKFLVI
;
A
#
# COMPACT_ATOMS: atom_id res chain seq x y z
N MET A 1 32.82 -26.39 34.45
CA MET A 1 33.01 -24.95 34.16
C MET A 1 31.77 -24.48 33.43
N SER A 2 31.00 -23.60 34.05
CA SER A 2 29.71 -23.11 33.54
C SER A 2 29.97 -21.96 32.57
N SER A 3 29.64 -22.14 31.29
CA SER A 3 29.65 -21.06 30.30
C SER A 3 28.23 -20.53 30.13
N HIS A 4 28.05 -19.32 30.64
CA HIS A 4 26.87 -18.48 30.57
C HIS A 4 26.44 -18.30 29.10
N ALA A 5 25.26 -18.81 28.72
CA ALA A 5 24.63 -18.44 27.47
C ALA A 5 24.09 -17.02 27.63
N SER A 6 24.74 -16.03 27.03
CA SER A 6 24.17 -14.69 26.90
C SER A 6 22.93 -14.77 26.03
N SER A 7 21.76 -14.62 26.67
CA SER A 7 20.50 -14.42 25.99
C SER A 7 20.58 -13.11 25.19
N PRO A 8 20.18 -13.10 23.90
CA PRO A 8 20.10 -11.85 23.14
C PRO A 8 19.07 -10.93 23.81
N SER A 9 19.46 -9.68 24.05
CA SER A 9 18.58 -8.67 24.63
C SER A 9 17.41 -8.34 23.68
N PRO A 10 16.21 -7.97 24.19
CA PRO A 10 14.99 -7.80 23.40
C PRO A 10 15.05 -6.69 22.34
N THR A 11 16.13 -5.90 22.31
CA THR A 11 16.28 -4.71 21.46
C THR A 11 16.65 -5.03 20.01
N SER A 12 16.97 -6.29 19.67
CA SER A 12 17.54 -6.63 18.35
C SER A 12 16.58 -7.26 17.36
N ILE A 13 15.28 -7.33 17.66
CA ILE A 13 14.26 -7.87 16.76
C ILE A 13 13.24 -6.76 16.45
N MET A 14 13.73 -5.65 15.90
CA MET A 14 12.90 -4.89 14.97
C MET A 14 12.87 -5.72 13.69
N GLU A 15 12.06 -6.78 13.69
CA GLU A 15 11.59 -7.42 12.46
C GLU A 15 10.87 -6.31 11.70
N GLU A 16 11.61 -5.62 10.85
CA GLU A 16 11.10 -4.83 9.76
C GLU A 16 10.19 -5.77 8.98
N ARG A 17 8.89 -5.76 9.32
CA ARG A 17 7.87 -6.52 8.60
C ARG A 17 8.16 -6.29 7.13
N PRO A 18 8.45 -7.33 6.32
CA PRO A 18 8.74 -7.13 4.92
C PRO A 18 7.51 -6.49 4.30
N THR A 19 7.52 -5.16 4.14
CA THR A 19 6.50 -4.48 3.37
C THR A 19 6.80 -4.92 1.96
N ARG A 20 6.09 -5.94 1.48
CA ARG A 20 6.08 -6.28 0.06
C ARG A 20 5.67 -5.00 -0.65
N LYS A 21 6.65 -4.28 -1.19
CA LYS A 21 6.38 -3.10 -2.01
C LYS A 21 5.71 -3.65 -3.25
N GLN A 22 4.39 -3.57 -3.31
CA GLN A 22 3.64 -3.81 -4.53
C GLN A 22 4.03 -2.66 -5.45
N ASP A 23 4.97 -2.94 -6.35
CA ASP A 23 5.35 -1.97 -7.36
C ASP A 23 4.21 -1.87 -8.36
N LEU A 24 3.55 -0.71 -8.38
CA LEU A 24 2.41 -0.42 -9.25
C LEU A 24 2.87 0.05 -10.64
N ASP A 25 4.18 0.08 -10.90
CA ASP A 25 4.80 0.55 -12.14
C ASP A 25 4.31 1.96 -12.55
N LEU A 26 4.13 2.82 -11.54
CA LEU A 26 3.70 4.21 -11.76
C LEU A 26 4.90 5.09 -12.10
N LYS A 27 4.76 5.90 -13.15
CA LYS A 27 5.74 6.91 -13.56
C LYS A 27 5.44 8.25 -12.91
N GLU A 28 6.40 9.16 -12.89
CA GLU A 28 6.24 10.50 -12.28
C GLU A 28 4.99 11.23 -12.79
N SER A 29 4.71 11.15 -14.11
CA SER A 29 3.54 11.78 -14.73
C SER A 29 2.19 11.30 -14.17
N HIS A 30 2.12 10.09 -13.60
CA HIS A 30 0.93 9.61 -12.90
C HIS A 30 0.72 10.35 -11.57
N PHE A 31 1.80 10.65 -10.85
CA PHE A 31 1.72 11.42 -9.61
C PHE A 31 1.38 12.88 -9.86
N GLU A 32 1.84 13.45 -10.97
CA GLU A 32 1.44 14.81 -11.40
C GLU A 32 -0.08 14.94 -11.59
N VAL A 33 -0.75 13.89 -12.11
CA VAL A 33 -2.21 13.85 -12.21
C VAL A 33 -2.85 13.96 -10.83
N PHE A 34 -2.40 13.16 -9.85
CA PHE A 34 -2.96 13.23 -8.49
C PHE A 34 -2.77 14.59 -7.82
N ARG A 35 -1.61 15.23 -8.04
CA ARG A 35 -1.33 16.57 -7.51
C ARG A 35 -2.22 17.63 -8.16
N ARG A 36 -2.39 17.57 -9.48
CA ARG A 36 -3.23 18.52 -10.23
C ARG A 36 -4.70 18.43 -9.85
N GLU A 37 -5.21 17.23 -9.63
CA GLU A 37 -6.60 16.99 -9.19
C GLU A 37 -6.80 17.13 -7.67
N GLU A 38 -5.75 17.50 -6.93
CA GLU A 38 -5.77 17.67 -5.47
C GLU A 38 -6.31 16.44 -4.70
N ILE A 39 -6.01 15.24 -5.21
CA ILE A 39 -6.51 13.98 -4.64
C ILE A 39 -5.75 13.67 -3.35
N SER A 40 -6.40 13.92 -2.20
CA SER A 40 -5.89 13.48 -0.90
C SER A 40 -5.89 11.94 -0.78
N GLY A 41 -5.04 11.39 0.10
CA GLY A 41 -4.99 9.95 0.34
C GLY A 41 -6.32 9.33 0.79
N ARG A 42 -7.18 10.07 1.50
CA ARG A 42 -8.53 9.58 1.85
C ARG A 42 -9.49 9.60 0.67
N ALA A 43 -9.37 10.58 -0.23
CA ALA A 43 -10.17 10.66 -1.44
C ALA A 43 -9.75 9.59 -2.44
N PHE A 44 -8.45 9.31 -2.55
CA PHE A 44 -7.89 8.23 -3.37
C PHE A 44 -8.58 6.89 -3.11
N LEU A 45 -8.75 6.51 -1.83
CA LEU A 45 -9.39 5.25 -1.44
C LEU A 45 -10.88 5.12 -1.83
N LYS A 46 -11.49 6.18 -2.37
CA LYS A 46 -12.90 6.19 -2.83
C LYS A 46 -13.03 6.24 -4.35
N LEU A 47 -11.91 6.29 -5.07
CA LEU A 47 -11.91 6.31 -6.52
C LEU A 47 -12.19 4.91 -7.08
N ILE A 48 -12.77 4.89 -8.28
CA ILE A 48 -13.07 3.70 -9.08
C ILE A 48 -12.47 3.89 -10.48
N GLU A 49 -12.36 2.83 -11.26
CA GLU A 49 -11.74 2.85 -12.59
C GLU A 49 -12.27 4.00 -13.48
N GLU A 50 -13.59 4.21 -13.52
CA GLU A 50 -14.21 5.29 -14.31
C GLU A 50 -13.68 6.68 -13.90
N LYS A 51 -13.49 6.91 -12.59
CA LYS A 51 -12.97 8.19 -12.10
C LYS A 51 -11.50 8.37 -12.45
N PHE A 52 -10.68 7.32 -12.35
CA PHE A 52 -9.29 7.38 -12.82
C PHE A 52 -9.23 7.69 -14.32
N ARG A 53 -10.09 7.07 -15.13
CA ARG A 53 -10.16 7.37 -16.56
C ARG A 53 -10.60 8.81 -16.84
N SER A 54 -11.53 9.37 -16.04
CA SER A 54 -11.99 10.75 -16.20
C SER A 54 -10.90 11.80 -15.92
N ILE A 55 -9.91 11.48 -15.10
CA ILE A 55 -8.77 12.37 -14.78
C ILE A 55 -7.52 12.10 -15.62
N GLY A 56 -7.65 11.30 -16.68
CA GLY A 56 -6.61 11.12 -17.70
C GLY A 56 -5.75 9.85 -17.58
N PHE A 57 -6.10 8.91 -16.70
CA PHE A 57 -5.43 7.61 -16.67
C PHE A 57 -5.87 6.71 -17.84
N LYS A 58 -4.91 5.98 -18.42
CA LYS A 58 -5.20 4.93 -19.39
C LYS A 58 -5.85 3.73 -18.70
N LEU A 59 -6.62 2.94 -19.45
CA LEU A 59 -7.34 1.77 -18.96
C LEU A 59 -6.48 0.85 -18.09
N GLY A 60 -5.28 0.48 -18.56
CA GLY A 60 -4.38 -0.41 -17.82
C GLY A 60 -3.95 0.16 -16.46
N THR A 61 -3.58 1.44 -16.39
CA THR A 61 -3.19 2.09 -15.12
C THR A 61 -4.40 2.28 -14.20
N ALA A 62 -5.57 2.61 -14.76
CA ALA A 62 -6.80 2.76 -13.99
C ALA A 62 -7.25 1.44 -13.33
N ALA A 63 -7.14 0.32 -14.06
CA ALA A 63 -7.41 -1.01 -13.53
C ALA A 63 -6.46 -1.36 -12.37
N VAL A 64 -5.14 -1.23 -12.57
CA VAL A 64 -4.13 -1.50 -11.52
C VAL A 64 -4.37 -0.68 -10.24
N LEU A 65 -4.73 0.60 -10.37
CA LEU A 65 -5.02 1.45 -9.22
C LEU A 65 -6.31 1.03 -8.50
N THR A 66 -7.31 0.55 -9.24
CA THR A 66 -8.59 0.09 -8.67
C THR A 66 -8.38 -1.21 -7.90
N ASP A 67 -7.71 -2.20 -8.52
CA ASP A 67 -7.35 -3.47 -7.87
C ASP A 67 -6.53 -3.23 -6.59
N PHE A 68 -5.57 -2.29 -6.64
CA PHE A 68 -4.78 -1.93 -5.46
C PHE A 68 -5.64 -1.35 -4.32
N ILE A 69 -6.64 -0.52 -4.63
CA ILE A 69 -7.56 -0.01 -3.60
C ILE A 69 -8.39 -1.15 -3.00
N GLU A 70 -8.88 -2.07 -3.83
CA GLU A 70 -9.63 -3.24 -3.39
C GLU A 70 -8.79 -4.10 -2.43
N GLU A 71 -7.55 -4.45 -2.82
CA GLU A 71 -6.61 -5.18 -1.97
C GLU A 71 -6.36 -4.47 -0.63
N LEU A 72 -6.19 -3.14 -0.63
CA LEU A 72 -6.01 -2.36 0.60
C LEU A 72 -7.25 -2.40 1.50
N THR A 73 -8.46 -2.44 0.94
CA THR A 73 -9.69 -2.55 1.71
C THR A 73 -9.91 -3.95 2.28
N GLU A 74 -9.56 -4.99 1.53
CA GLU A 74 -9.62 -6.39 1.98
C GLU A 74 -8.60 -6.68 3.09
N GLN A 75 -7.38 -6.14 2.97
CA GLN A 75 -6.36 -6.23 4.02
C GLN A 75 -6.76 -5.51 5.31
N LYS A 76 -7.62 -4.48 5.24
CA LYS A 76 -8.19 -3.85 6.44
C LYS A 76 -9.21 -4.77 7.11
N ASN A 77 -10.03 -5.48 6.35
CA ASN A 77 -11.06 -6.37 6.89
C ASN A 77 -10.48 -7.66 7.50
N THR A 78 -9.37 -8.19 6.95
CA THR A 78 -8.69 -9.36 7.50
C THR A 78 -7.99 -9.11 8.84
N LYS A 79 -7.69 -7.86 9.21
CA LYS A 79 -7.12 -7.51 10.52
C LYS A 79 -8.14 -7.44 11.66
N PHE A 80 -9.44 -7.41 11.35
CA PHE A 80 -10.51 -7.43 12.36
C PHE A 80 -11.09 -8.83 12.61
N LEU A 81 -10.70 -9.84 11.82
CA LEU A 81 -11.08 -11.23 12.03
C LEU A 81 -9.91 -12.04 12.60
N VAL A 82 -9.48 -11.65 13.80
CA VAL A 82 -8.78 -12.55 14.73
C VAL A 82 -9.62 -12.53 16.02
N ILE A 83 -10.56 -13.47 16.10
CA ILE A 83 -11.31 -13.84 17.30
C ILE A 83 -11.02 -15.30 17.60
#